data_AF-A0A1Y2BPF2-F1
#
_entry.id   AF-A0A1Y2BPF2-F1
#
_cell.length_a   1.000
_cell.length_b   1.000
_cell.length_c   1.000
_cell.angle_alpha   90.00
_cell.angle_beta   90.00
_cell.angle_gamma   90.00
#
_symmetry.space_group_name_H-M   'P 1'
#
loop_
_entity.id
_entity.type
_entity.pdbx_description
1 polymer ?
#
loop_
_entity_poly.entity_id
_entity_poly.type
_entity_poly.pdbx_seq_one_letter_code
_entity_poly.pdbx_strand_id
1 'polypeptide(L)'
;MAKLLLRDPRLDPAPPFESSSSLFSSYETLISIAASKGLNEIVELLLVHPRMAGKSDGFNAALWYATSSGNCEILKLLLKDGRANPTEGQTFSMACSQVNDQVVRLYLEDGRLDPSMNNQEALIHACWYEKLNIAKILVEDPRVDLETALNRLESIPQQSFNNKRKVIDLLKTFKKKGA
;
A
#
# COMPACT_ATOMS: atom_id res chain seq x y z
N MET A 1 21.97 12.05 -13.05
CA MET A 1 21.66 13.29 -12.30
C MET A 1 21.35 13.04 -10.82
N ALA A 2 20.66 11.95 -10.45
CA ALA A 2 20.40 11.62 -9.04
C ALA A 2 21.64 11.26 -8.18
N LYS A 3 22.64 10.59 -8.78
CA LYS A 3 23.94 10.31 -8.10
C LYS A 3 24.71 11.57 -7.70
N LEU A 4 24.41 12.73 -8.30
CA LEU A 4 25.01 14.03 -7.97
C LEU A 4 24.38 14.66 -6.72
N LEU A 5 23.11 14.39 -6.42
CA LEU A 5 22.43 14.88 -5.22
C LEU A 5 22.91 14.18 -3.93
N LEU A 6 23.39 12.94 -4.05
CA LEU A 6 23.88 12.12 -2.94
C LEU A 6 25.39 12.25 -2.68
N ARG A 7 26.13 13.00 -3.52
CA ARG A 7 27.61 13.09 -3.45
C ARG A 7 28.19 14.51 -3.48
N ASP A 8 27.38 15.58 -3.55
CA ASP A 8 27.93 16.95 -3.59
C ASP A 8 28.24 17.48 -2.17
N PRO A 9 29.52 17.70 -1.81
CA PRO A 9 29.92 18.27 -0.52
C PRO A 9 29.54 19.75 -0.36
N ARG A 10 29.08 20.43 -1.42
CA ARG A 10 28.58 21.82 -1.39
C ARG A 10 27.08 21.89 -1.07
N LEU A 11 26.41 20.74 -1.01
CA LEU A 11 25.13 20.57 -0.33
C LEU A 11 25.34 20.11 1.13
N ASP A 12 26.47 20.51 1.72
CA ASP A 12 26.61 20.65 3.18
C ASP A 12 26.05 22.04 3.55
N PRO A 13 24.81 22.14 4.08
CA PRO A 13 24.16 23.43 4.28
C PRO A 13 24.41 23.85 5.72
N ALA A 14 25.50 24.57 5.95
CA ALA A 14 25.63 25.45 7.10
C ALA A 14 26.63 26.59 6.81
N PRO A 15 26.19 27.86 6.76
CA PRO A 15 26.70 28.83 7.70
C PRO A 15 26.24 28.44 9.12
N PRO A 16 26.93 28.85 10.21
CA PRO A 16 26.90 28.15 11.49
C PRO A 16 25.58 28.15 12.28
N PHE A 17 24.46 28.61 11.73
CA PHE A 17 23.29 29.00 12.51
C PHE A 17 21.97 29.02 11.71
N GLU A 18 21.58 27.97 10.99
CA GLU A 18 20.17 27.84 10.57
C GLU A 18 19.59 26.43 10.75
N SER A 19 18.34 26.42 11.18
CA SER A 19 17.57 25.34 11.80
C SER A 19 17.53 24.03 11.01
N SER A 20 17.86 22.95 11.71
CA SER A 20 17.86 21.57 11.24
C SER A 20 16.52 21.10 10.63
N SER A 21 15.41 21.76 10.95
CA SER A 21 14.04 21.45 10.53
C SER A 21 13.77 21.50 9.01
N SER A 22 14.47 22.33 8.23
CA SER A 22 14.18 22.49 6.78
C SER A 22 14.74 21.36 5.92
N LEU A 23 15.89 20.80 6.30
CA LEU A 23 16.54 19.69 5.60
C LEU A 23 15.86 18.35 5.87
N PHE A 24 15.30 18.15 7.07
CA PHE A 24 14.53 16.95 7.39
C PHE A 24 13.32 16.81 6.48
N SER A 25 12.59 17.90 6.26
CA SER A 25 11.47 17.94 5.30
C SER A 25 11.92 17.59 3.87
N SER A 26 13.14 17.93 3.48
CA SER A 26 13.63 17.69 2.11
C SER A 26 13.86 16.22 1.77
N TYR A 27 14.44 15.41 2.68
CA TYR A 27 14.72 13.98 2.43
C TYR A 27 13.47 13.11 2.57
N GLU A 28 12.56 13.45 3.49
CA GLU A 28 11.26 12.81 3.66
C GLU A 28 10.35 13.08 2.44
N THR A 29 10.42 14.30 1.90
CA THR A 29 9.81 14.64 0.62
C THR A 29 10.50 13.89 -0.53
N LEU A 30 11.82 13.70 -0.47
CA LEU A 30 12.59 13.09 -1.56
C LEU A 30 12.23 11.61 -1.79
N ILE A 31 12.02 10.81 -0.73
CA ILE A 31 11.65 9.40 -0.90
C ILE A 31 10.25 9.25 -1.54
N SER A 32 9.29 10.11 -1.16
CA SER A 32 7.96 10.09 -1.75
C SER A 32 7.97 10.59 -3.21
N ILE A 33 8.78 11.59 -3.55
CA ILE A 33 9.00 12.02 -4.94
C ILE A 33 9.66 10.91 -5.75
N ALA A 34 10.70 10.26 -5.23
CA ALA A 34 11.37 9.16 -5.93
C ALA A 34 10.41 8.00 -6.22
N ALA A 35 9.55 7.65 -5.25
CA ALA A 35 8.49 6.67 -5.45
C ALA A 35 7.47 7.11 -6.51
N SER A 36 7.00 8.36 -6.44
CA SER A 36 6.08 8.96 -7.43
C SER A 36 6.63 8.96 -8.85
N LYS A 37 7.94 9.13 -9.00
CA LYS A 37 8.63 9.12 -10.30
C LYS A 37 9.11 7.73 -10.74
N GLY A 38 8.90 6.69 -9.94
CA GLY A 38 9.36 5.33 -10.27
C GLY A 38 10.88 5.17 -10.29
N LEU A 39 11.60 5.94 -9.47
CA LEU A 39 13.07 5.98 -9.48
C LEU A 39 13.65 4.94 -8.51
N ASN A 40 13.59 3.66 -8.88
CA ASN A 40 13.97 2.52 -8.03
C ASN A 40 15.37 2.67 -7.41
N GLU A 41 16.40 3.00 -8.20
CA GLU A 41 17.77 3.19 -7.71
C GLU A 41 17.86 4.28 -6.63
N ILE A 42 17.06 5.36 -6.76
CA ILE A 42 17.06 6.44 -5.78
C ILE A 42 16.38 5.98 -4.50
N VAL A 43 15.27 5.25 -4.61
CA VAL A 43 14.59 4.67 -3.45
C VAL A 43 15.56 3.77 -2.70
N GLU A 44 16.22 2.82 -3.36
CA GLU A 44 17.21 1.94 -2.72
C GLU A 44 18.32 2.70 -2.00
N LEU A 45 18.89 3.74 -2.65
CA LEU A 45 19.93 4.57 -2.05
C LEU A 45 19.43 5.34 -0.82
N LEU A 46 18.20 5.85 -0.85
CA LEU A 46 17.60 6.55 0.28
C LEU A 46 17.27 5.60 1.43
N LEU A 47 16.82 4.38 1.14
CA LEU A 47 16.47 3.40 2.17
C LEU A 47 17.66 3.08 3.08
N VAL A 48 18.86 2.95 2.50
CA VAL A 48 20.09 2.65 3.26
C VAL A 48 20.82 3.90 3.77
N HIS A 49 20.32 5.10 3.50
CA HIS A 49 21.02 6.33 3.82
C HIS A 49 21.00 6.61 5.34
N PRO A 50 22.16 6.88 6.00
CA PRO A 50 22.23 7.05 7.46
C PRO A 50 21.31 8.14 8.02
N ARG A 51 21.09 9.22 7.25
CA ARG A 51 20.16 10.31 7.67
C ARG A 51 18.68 9.89 7.71
N MET A 52 18.32 8.77 7.10
CA MET A 52 16.97 8.22 7.11
C MET A 52 16.76 7.21 8.25
N ALA A 53 17.82 6.86 9.00
CA ALA A 53 17.73 5.92 10.12
C ALA A 53 16.77 6.44 11.20
N GLY A 54 15.81 5.60 11.60
CA GLY A 54 14.80 5.95 12.62
C GLY A 54 13.74 6.97 12.16
N LYS A 55 13.65 7.27 10.86
CA LYS A 55 12.66 8.19 10.28
C LYS A 55 11.58 7.43 9.52
N SER A 56 10.31 7.67 9.85
CA SER A 56 9.15 7.09 9.14
C SER A 56 8.38 8.12 8.31
N ASP A 57 8.66 9.40 8.49
CA ASP A 57 7.95 10.48 7.79
C ASP A 57 8.23 10.40 6.29
N GLY A 58 7.18 10.56 5.48
CA GLY A 58 7.24 10.41 4.02
C GLY A 58 7.21 8.96 3.49
N PHE A 59 7.43 7.94 4.32
CA PHE A 59 7.37 6.53 3.88
C PHE A 59 5.97 6.10 3.50
N ASN A 60 4.94 6.54 4.24
CA ASN A 60 3.55 6.22 3.88
C ASN A 60 3.11 6.93 2.60
N ALA A 61 3.60 8.16 2.37
CA ALA A 61 3.39 8.86 1.09
C ALA A 61 4.10 8.12 -0.06
N ALA A 62 5.35 7.68 0.14
CA ALA A 62 6.07 6.86 -0.82
C ALA A 62 5.33 5.54 -1.11
N LEU A 63 4.80 4.88 -0.07
CA LEU A 63 4.01 3.65 -0.18
C LEU A 63 2.73 3.89 -0.98
N TRP A 64 2.05 5.02 -0.74
CA TRP A 64 0.87 5.42 -1.49
C TRP A 64 1.18 5.67 -2.98
N TYR A 65 2.28 6.36 -3.29
CA TYR A 65 2.69 6.60 -4.69
C TYR A 65 3.09 5.31 -5.41
N ALA A 66 3.84 4.43 -4.74
CA ALA A 66 4.20 3.12 -5.29
C ALA A 66 2.95 2.27 -5.58
N THR A 67 1.99 2.31 -4.66
CA THR A 67 0.71 1.59 -4.80
C THR A 67 -0.16 2.17 -5.91
N SER A 68 -0.38 3.48 -5.93
CA SER A 68 -1.25 4.13 -6.92
C SER A 68 -0.69 4.04 -8.35
N SER A 69 0.63 4.01 -8.50
CA SER A 69 1.28 3.77 -9.80
C SER A 69 1.38 2.29 -10.19
N GLY A 70 1.05 1.36 -9.28
CA GLY A 70 1.22 -0.07 -9.50
C GLY A 70 2.69 -0.54 -9.54
N ASN A 71 3.64 0.28 -9.06
CA ASN A 71 5.06 -0.03 -9.07
C ASN A 71 5.40 -1.06 -7.97
N CYS A 72 5.32 -2.33 -8.36
CA CYS A 72 5.53 -3.47 -7.47
C CYS A 72 6.95 -3.54 -6.90
N GLU A 73 7.96 -3.05 -7.63
CA GLU A 73 9.36 -3.10 -7.19
C GLU A 73 9.58 -2.12 -6.02
N ILE A 74 9.16 -0.86 -6.20
CA ILE A 74 9.25 0.14 -5.13
C ILE A 74 8.39 -0.25 -3.94
N LEU A 75 7.18 -0.77 -4.19
CA LEU A 75 6.30 -1.25 -3.13
C LEU A 75 6.98 -2.34 -2.29
N LYS A 76 7.59 -3.34 -2.95
CA LYS A 76 8.32 -4.41 -2.28
C LYS A 76 9.51 -3.89 -1.46
N LEU A 77 10.25 -2.92 -1.99
CA LEU A 77 11.36 -2.29 -1.27
C LEU A 77 10.86 -1.58 0.00
N LEU A 78 9.79 -0.79 -0.10
CA LEU A 78 9.23 -0.03 1.02
C LEU A 78 8.60 -0.94 2.09
N LEU A 79 7.90 -2.00 1.69
CA LEU A 79 7.32 -2.99 2.62
C LEU A 79 8.43 -3.75 3.37
N LYS A 80 9.43 -4.24 2.64
CA LYS A 80 10.58 -4.96 3.23
C LYS A 80 11.38 -4.11 4.22
N ASP A 81 11.51 -2.81 3.93
CA ASP A 81 12.19 -1.87 4.79
C ASP A 81 11.48 -1.65 6.14
N GLY A 82 10.15 -1.82 6.18
CA GLY A 82 9.37 -1.87 7.41
C GLY A 82 9.04 -0.51 8.04
N ARG A 83 9.66 0.60 7.60
CA ARG A 83 9.34 1.95 8.10
C ARG A 83 8.00 2.48 7.61
N ALA A 84 7.53 2.01 6.45
CA ALA A 84 6.18 2.28 5.98
C ALA A 84 5.17 1.41 6.74
N ASN A 85 4.05 2.01 7.15
CA ASN A 85 2.94 1.30 7.75
C ASN A 85 1.88 0.93 6.68
N PRO A 86 1.76 -0.36 6.30
CA PRO A 86 0.81 -0.78 5.27
C PRO A 86 -0.66 -0.63 5.70
N THR A 87 -0.94 -0.52 6.99
CA THR A 87 -2.30 -0.37 7.54
C THR A 87 -2.72 1.09 7.66
N GLU A 88 -1.86 2.04 7.32
CA GLU A 88 -2.15 3.46 7.50
C GLU A 88 -2.94 4.04 6.31
N GLY A 89 -3.98 4.79 6.66
CA GLY A 89 -4.85 5.45 5.70
C GLY A 89 -5.64 4.45 4.86
N GLN A 90 -5.79 4.76 3.57
CA GLN A 90 -6.66 4.06 2.63
C GLN A 90 -5.86 3.43 1.47
N THR A 91 -4.56 3.19 1.69
CA THR A 91 -3.65 2.77 0.62
C THR A 91 -3.98 1.35 0.14
N PHE A 92 -4.23 0.42 1.05
CA PHE A 92 -4.57 -0.96 0.70
C PHE A 92 -5.98 -1.11 0.09
N SER A 93 -6.98 -0.42 0.63
CA SER A 93 -8.35 -0.42 0.08
C SER A 93 -8.40 0.22 -1.32
N MET A 94 -7.58 1.26 -1.56
CA MET A 94 -7.34 1.82 -2.89
C MET A 94 -6.73 0.78 -3.84
N ALA A 95 -5.72 0.04 -3.40
CA ALA A 95 -5.14 -1.05 -4.19
C ALA A 95 -6.21 -2.07 -4.60
N CYS A 96 -7.08 -2.46 -3.65
CA CYS A 96 -8.14 -3.44 -3.86
C CYS A 96 -9.25 -2.98 -4.82
N SER A 97 -9.38 -1.67 -5.06
CA SER A 97 -10.43 -1.10 -5.91
C SER A 97 -9.93 -0.63 -7.28
N GLN A 98 -8.68 -0.19 -7.40
CA GLN A 98 -8.23 0.55 -8.58
C GLN A 98 -6.96 -0.02 -9.22
N VAL A 99 -6.17 -0.81 -8.50
CA VAL A 99 -4.85 -1.27 -8.96
C VAL A 99 -4.93 -2.73 -9.44
N ASN A 100 -3.77 -3.33 -9.70
CA ASN A 100 -3.60 -4.71 -10.10
C ASN A 100 -3.56 -5.68 -8.88
N ASP A 101 -3.67 -6.96 -9.19
CA ASP A 101 -3.61 -8.07 -8.24
C ASP A 101 -2.23 -8.29 -7.62
N GLN A 102 -1.15 -8.02 -8.36
CA GLN A 102 0.22 -8.18 -7.85
C GLN A 102 0.51 -7.26 -6.66
N VAL A 103 0.03 -6.02 -6.68
CA VAL A 103 0.14 -5.09 -5.55
C VAL A 103 -0.59 -5.64 -4.32
N VAL A 104 -1.80 -6.17 -4.50
CA VAL A 104 -2.56 -6.77 -3.39
C VAL A 104 -1.81 -7.96 -2.81
N ARG A 105 -1.23 -8.83 -3.65
CA ARG A 105 -0.42 -9.97 -3.18
C ARG A 105 0.77 -9.51 -2.33
N LEU A 106 1.49 -8.47 -2.76
CA LEU A 106 2.63 -7.92 -1.99
C LEU A 106 2.19 -7.41 -0.61
N TYR A 107 1.04 -6.75 -0.51
CA TYR A 107 0.48 -6.32 0.77
C TYR A 107 0.11 -7.51 1.69
N LEU A 108 -0.47 -8.57 1.13
CA LEU A 108 -0.82 -9.76 1.90
C LEU A 108 0.43 -10.52 2.36
N GLU A 109 1.47 -10.60 1.52
CA GLU A 109 2.77 -11.22 1.83
C GLU A 109 3.54 -10.51 2.95
N ASP A 110 3.37 -9.19 3.11
CA ASP A 110 4.02 -8.41 4.17
C ASP A 110 3.63 -8.87 5.59
N GLY A 111 2.42 -9.43 5.74
CA GLY A 111 1.97 -10.05 6.98
C GLY A 111 1.51 -9.07 8.08
N ARG A 112 1.97 -7.80 8.08
CA ARG A 112 1.54 -6.79 9.05
C ARG A 112 0.12 -6.27 8.79
N LEU A 113 -0.36 -6.42 7.56
CA LEU A 113 -1.71 -6.05 7.17
C LEU A 113 -2.69 -7.21 7.42
N ASP A 114 -3.76 -6.92 8.16
CA ASP A 114 -4.93 -7.79 8.27
C ASP A 114 -5.94 -7.44 7.15
N PRO A 115 -6.20 -8.34 6.18
CA PRO A 115 -7.15 -8.07 5.11
C PRO A 115 -8.60 -7.88 5.57
N SER A 116 -8.94 -8.28 6.81
CA SER A 116 -10.26 -8.09 7.41
C SER A 116 -10.40 -6.79 8.22
N MET A 117 -9.36 -5.97 8.27
CA MET A 117 -9.40 -4.66 8.93
C MET A 117 -10.51 -3.76 8.39
N ASN A 118 -10.90 -2.75 9.17
CA ASN A 118 -11.94 -1.77 8.82
C ASN A 118 -13.28 -2.40 8.38
N ASN A 119 -13.70 -3.49 9.03
CA ASN A 119 -14.96 -4.18 8.71
C ASN A 119 -14.99 -4.69 7.25
N GLN A 120 -13.94 -5.41 6.85
CA GLN A 120 -13.81 -6.03 5.53
C GLN A 120 -13.72 -5.04 4.37
N GLU A 121 -13.29 -3.80 4.62
CA GLU A 121 -13.27 -2.70 3.64
C GLU A 121 -12.61 -3.10 2.32
N ALA A 122 -11.47 -3.79 2.38
CA ALA A 122 -10.74 -4.28 1.21
C ALA A 122 -11.60 -5.18 0.30
N LEU A 123 -12.29 -6.15 0.89
CA LEU A 123 -13.14 -7.08 0.16
C LEU A 123 -14.42 -6.39 -0.34
N ILE A 124 -15.02 -5.50 0.45
CA ILE A 124 -16.17 -4.69 0.03
C ILE A 124 -15.80 -3.81 -1.17
N HIS A 125 -14.63 -3.17 -1.15
CA HIS A 125 -14.12 -2.38 -2.26
C HIS A 125 -13.88 -3.25 -3.50
N ALA A 126 -13.22 -4.40 -3.36
CA ALA A 126 -13.03 -5.33 -4.48
C ALA A 126 -14.37 -5.75 -5.10
N CYS A 127 -15.39 -6.00 -4.26
CA CYS A 127 -16.76 -6.27 -4.71
C CYS A 127 -17.37 -5.07 -5.45
N TRP A 128 -17.31 -3.86 -4.88
CA TRP A 128 -17.88 -2.66 -5.46
C TRP A 128 -17.25 -2.26 -6.79
N TYR A 129 -15.96 -2.52 -6.99
CA TYR A 129 -15.26 -2.19 -8.24
C TYR A 129 -15.12 -3.39 -9.18
N GLU A 130 -15.85 -4.47 -8.93
CA GLU A 130 -15.90 -5.68 -9.78
C GLU A 130 -14.53 -6.33 -10.00
N LYS A 131 -13.64 -6.21 -9.00
CA LYS A 131 -12.30 -6.78 -9.03
C LYS A 131 -12.33 -8.25 -8.63
N LEU A 132 -12.90 -9.09 -9.49
CA LEU A 132 -13.10 -10.53 -9.23
C LEU A 132 -11.80 -11.25 -8.85
N ASN A 133 -10.68 -10.94 -9.52
CA ASN A 133 -9.39 -11.57 -9.20
C ASN A 133 -8.86 -11.12 -7.82
N ILE A 134 -9.02 -9.85 -7.47
CA ILE A 134 -8.64 -9.34 -6.15
C ILE A 134 -9.51 -9.96 -5.07
N ALA A 135 -10.83 -10.05 -5.29
CA ALA A 135 -11.74 -10.70 -4.35
C ALA A 135 -11.37 -12.17 -4.13
N LYS A 136 -10.97 -12.91 -5.18
CA LYS A 136 -10.42 -14.27 -5.08
C LYS A 136 -9.17 -14.32 -4.21
N ILE A 137 -8.23 -13.42 -4.45
CA ILE A 137 -6.97 -13.36 -3.69
C ILE A 137 -7.23 -13.09 -2.22
N LEU A 138 -8.13 -12.16 -1.90
CA LEU A 138 -8.47 -11.85 -0.52
C LEU A 138 -9.11 -13.06 0.18
N VAL A 139 -10.02 -13.78 -0.47
CA VAL A 139 -10.73 -14.90 0.18
C VAL A 139 -9.91 -16.18 0.27
N GLU A 140 -8.83 -16.27 -0.51
CA GLU A 140 -7.81 -17.30 -0.36
C GLU A 140 -6.88 -17.03 0.83
N ASP A 141 -6.83 -15.79 1.33
CA ASP A 141 -6.05 -15.46 2.53
C ASP A 141 -6.76 -16.00 3.79
N PRO A 142 -6.10 -16.88 4.58
CA PRO A 142 -6.74 -17.52 5.74
C PRO A 142 -7.09 -16.55 6.86
N ARG A 143 -6.58 -15.30 6.82
CA ARG A 143 -6.92 -14.27 7.81
C ARG A 143 -8.26 -13.62 7.52
N VAL A 144 -8.85 -13.83 6.34
CA VAL A 144 -10.14 -13.22 6.01
C VAL A 144 -11.29 -13.91 6.73
N ASP A 145 -12.02 -13.14 7.55
CA ASP A 145 -13.29 -13.57 8.12
C ASP A 145 -14.42 -13.47 7.07
N LEU A 146 -14.65 -14.61 6.41
CA LEU A 146 -15.65 -14.76 5.37
C LEU A 146 -17.09 -14.61 5.89
N GLU A 147 -17.35 -14.89 7.17
CA GLU A 147 -18.70 -14.77 7.74
C GLU A 147 -19.07 -13.31 7.92
N THR A 148 -18.21 -12.52 8.55
CA THR A 148 -18.41 -11.08 8.69
C THR A 148 -18.49 -10.40 7.32
N ALA A 149 -17.65 -10.80 6.36
CA ALA A 149 -17.69 -10.28 5.00
C ALA A 149 -19.02 -10.53 4.30
N LEU A 150 -19.54 -11.75 4.36
CA LEU A 150 -20.82 -12.10 3.76
C LEU A 150 -21.97 -11.34 4.40
N ASN A 151 -22.02 -11.28 5.73
CA ASN A 151 -23.05 -10.53 6.46
C ASN A 151 -23.03 -9.03 6.07
N ARG A 152 -21.82 -8.46 5.96
CA ARG A 152 -21.64 -7.06 5.55
C ARG A 152 -22.08 -6.79 4.11
N LEU A 153 -21.81 -7.73 3.20
CA LEU A 153 -22.25 -7.63 1.79
C LEU A 153 -23.76 -7.76 1.65
N GLU A 154 -24.38 -8.67 2.41
CA GLU A 154 -25.83 -8.87 2.40
C GLU A 154 -26.60 -7.69 3.02
N SER A 155 -25.98 -6.94 3.93
CA SER A 155 -26.58 -5.73 4.53
C SER A 155 -26.59 -4.52 3.58
N ILE A 156 -25.84 -4.55 2.48
CA ILE A 156 -25.78 -3.44 1.51
C ILE A 156 -26.93 -3.61 0.50
N PRO A 157 -27.73 -2.55 0.21
CA PRO A 157 -28.87 -2.64 -0.68
C PRO A 157 -28.50 -3.23 -2.06
N GLN A 158 -29.26 -4.22 -2.53
CA GLN A 158 -28.97 -4.94 -3.78
C GLN A 158 -28.86 -4.02 -5.02
N GLN A 159 -29.56 -2.89 -5.01
CA GLN A 159 -29.51 -1.85 -6.05
C GLN A 159 -28.12 -1.21 -6.19
N SER A 160 -27.32 -1.21 -5.11
CA SER A 160 -25.92 -0.78 -5.11
C SER A 160 -24.98 -1.78 -5.82
N PHE A 161 -25.47 -2.99 -6.13
CA PHE A 161 -24.74 -4.09 -6.74
C PHE A 161 -25.29 -4.53 -8.11
N ASN A 162 -25.97 -3.66 -8.86
CA ASN A 162 -26.74 -4.03 -10.08
C ASN A 162 -26.04 -4.95 -11.13
N ASN A 163 -24.69 -5.11 -11.12
CA ASN A 163 -23.95 -6.08 -11.95
C ASN A 163 -23.05 -7.10 -11.19
N LYS A 164 -23.14 -7.20 -9.86
CA LYS A 164 -22.02 -7.70 -9.01
C LYS A 164 -22.25 -9.05 -8.29
N ARG A 165 -23.30 -9.81 -8.68
CA ARG A 165 -23.63 -11.15 -8.11
C ARG A 165 -22.46 -12.14 -8.17
N LYS A 166 -21.62 -12.08 -9.21
CA LYS A 166 -20.51 -13.01 -9.43
C LYS A 166 -19.56 -13.12 -8.24
N VAL A 167 -19.28 -12.01 -7.56
CA VAL A 167 -18.36 -12.02 -6.41
C VAL A 167 -19.05 -12.57 -5.16
N ILE A 168 -20.32 -12.23 -4.91
CA ILE A 168 -21.09 -12.78 -3.78
C ILE A 168 -21.30 -14.29 -3.96
N ASP A 169 -21.63 -14.74 -5.17
CA ASP A 169 -21.78 -16.16 -5.49
C ASP A 169 -20.45 -16.90 -5.30
N LEU A 170 -19.33 -16.30 -5.74
CA LEU A 170 -17.99 -16.82 -5.48
C LEU A 170 -17.75 -16.99 -3.96
N LEU A 171 -18.01 -15.96 -3.16
CA LEU A 171 -17.85 -16.01 -1.69
C LEU A 171 -18.69 -17.12 -1.05
N LYS A 172 -19.94 -17.28 -1.49
CA LYS A 172 -20.84 -18.35 -1.04
C LYS A 172 -20.30 -19.73 -1.42
N THR A 173 -19.65 -19.88 -2.57
CA THR A 173 -19.00 -21.15 -2.93
C THR A 173 -17.76 -21.44 -2.09
N PHE A 174 -16.97 -20.43 -1.71
CA PHE A 174 -15.83 -20.62 -0.81
C PHE A 174 -16.28 -21.02 0.59
N LYS A 175 -17.30 -20.37 1.15
CA LYS A 175 -17.87 -20.74 2.48
C LYS A 175 -18.31 -22.20 2.53
N LYS A 176 -18.92 -22.70 1.46
CA LYS A 176 -19.37 -24.10 1.35
C LYS A 176 -18.23 -25.11 1.20
N LYS A 177 -17.03 -24.70 0.79
CA LYS A 177 -15.87 -25.58 0.63
C LYS A 177 -15.00 -25.68 1.90
N GLY A 178 -15.10 -24.70 2.79
CA GLY A 178 -14.33 -24.65 4.04
C GLY A 178 -15.07 -25.11 5.30
N ALA A 179 -16.34 -25.52 5.18
CA ALA A 179 -17.17 -26.11 6.24
C ALA A 179 -17.38 -27.60 5.97
#